data_AF-A0A8T4J8B4-F1
#
_entry.id   AF-A0A8T4J8B4-F1
#
_cell.length_a   1.000
_cell.length_b   1.000
_cell.length_c   1.000
_cell.angle_alpha   90.00
_cell.angle_beta   90.00
_cell.angle_gamma   90.00
#
_symmetry.space_group_name_H-M   'P 1'
#
loop_
_entity.id
_entity.type
_entity.pdbx_description
1 polymer ?
#
loop_
_entity_poly.entity_id
_entity_poly.type
_entity_poly.pdbx_seq_one_letter_code
_entity_poly.pdbx_strand_id
1 'polypeptide(L)'
;MNLIISPHIDDEVIGCGGMIDKCEEASYVYFCGVEDFHEISQYDRLKEVKDVSEFLSYECEVNLFSVVNGYKVVDFIDIFQEVIKRVKPDKIFIPYASYNQDHQAVYHAAMIALRPHDRNFFVKKVLTYEGIGAFQWMNNDYKVNHFVPINVDTKELAYGLHKSQVREFRSMKHVRALAELRGSQIGVPYAEAFIIERWVE
;
A
#
# COMPACT_ATOMS: atom_id res chain seq x y z
N MET A 1 -10.72 -9.62 6.96
CA MET A 1 -10.52 -9.02 5.62
C MET A 1 -9.63 -7.80 5.76
N ASN A 2 -8.55 -7.75 4.97
CA ASN A 2 -7.65 -6.62 4.89
C ASN A 2 -8.05 -5.70 3.73
N LEU A 3 -8.02 -4.38 3.93
CA LEU A 3 -8.11 -3.39 2.85
C LEU A 3 -6.78 -2.66 2.73
N ILE A 4 -6.20 -2.63 1.53
CA ILE A 4 -4.97 -1.89 1.25
C ILE A 4 -5.33 -0.74 0.31
N ILE A 5 -4.99 0.49 0.69
CA ILE A 5 -5.15 1.68 -0.16
C ILE A 5 -3.79 1.96 -0.81
N SER A 6 -3.68 1.76 -2.12
CA SER A 6 -2.46 1.93 -2.89
C SER A 6 -2.49 3.22 -3.71
N PRO A 7 -1.63 4.23 -3.45
CA PRO A 7 -1.58 5.46 -4.25
C PRO A 7 -1.28 5.21 -5.71
N HIS A 8 -0.24 4.41 -5.95
CA HIS A 8 0.21 3.99 -7.27
C HIS A 8 0.09 2.48 -7.40
N ILE A 9 0.12 1.99 -8.64
CA ILE A 9 0.31 0.56 -8.87
C ILE A 9 1.75 0.22 -8.48
N ASP A 10 1.96 -0.80 -7.64
CA ASP A 10 3.22 -1.25 -7.02
C ASP A 10 3.35 -1.00 -5.52
N ASP A 11 2.76 0.09 -5.00
CA ASP A 11 2.88 0.48 -3.60
C ASP A 11 2.29 -0.60 -2.65
N GLU A 12 1.27 -1.34 -3.09
CA GLU A 12 0.67 -2.46 -2.35
C GLU A 12 1.67 -3.59 -2.16
N VAL A 13 2.45 -3.93 -3.19
CA VAL A 13 3.46 -4.99 -3.09
C VAL A 13 4.65 -4.49 -2.30
N ILE A 14 5.12 -3.27 -2.56
CA ILE A 14 6.27 -2.69 -1.84
C ILE A 14 5.99 -2.62 -0.34
N GLY A 15 4.80 -2.16 0.04
CA GLY A 15 4.44 -1.95 1.43
C GLY A 15 3.92 -3.20 2.14
N CYS A 16 3.14 -4.02 1.44
CA CYS A 16 2.33 -5.07 2.06
C CYS A 16 2.43 -6.44 1.37
N GLY A 17 3.22 -6.61 0.31
CA GLY A 17 3.19 -7.82 -0.52
C GLY A 17 3.53 -9.11 0.23
N GLY A 18 4.49 -9.06 1.16
CA GLY A 18 4.83 -10.21 1.99
C GLY A 18 3.82 -10.48 3.11
N MET A 19 3.16 -9.44 3.63
CA MET A 19 2.03 -9.58 4.56
C MET A 19 0.82 -10.21 3.85
N ILE A 20 0.51 -9.78 2.62
CA ILE A 20 -0.57 -10.35 1.80
C ILE A 20 -0.31 -11.83 1.54
N ASP A 21 0.88 -12.20 1.05
CA ASP A 21 1.28 -13.60 0.78
C ASP A 21 1.10 -14.52 2.00
N LYS A 22 1.44 -14.01 3.19
CA LYS A 22 1.42 -14.80 4.43
C LYS A 22 0.05 -14.85 5.11
N CYS A 23 -0.85 -13.90 4.84
CA CYS A 23 -2.08 -13.77 5.61
C CYS A 23 -3.15 -14.75 5.13
N GLU A 24 -3.77 -15.48 6.05
CA GLU A 24 -4.96 -16.30 5.75
C GLU A 24 -6.22 -15.44 5.55
N GLU A 25 -6.21 -14.20 6.05
CA GLU A 25 -7.32 -13.27 5.83
C GLU A 25 -7.30 -12.77 4.39
N ALA A 26 -8.44 -12.90 3.71
CA ALA A 26 -8.63 -12.31 2.38
C ALA A 26 -8.23 -10.83 2.38
N SER A 27 -7.65 -10.38 1.26
CA SER A 27 -7.18 -9.02 1.06
C SER A 27 -7.88 -8.39 -0.14
N TYR A 28 -8.17 -7.10 -0.02
CA TYR A 28 -8.73 -6.27 -1.07
C TYR A 28 -7.84 -5.04 -1.27
N VAL A 29 -7.42 -4.76 -2.50
CA VAL A 29 -6.57 -3.61 -2.83
C VAL A 29 -7.36 -2.56 -3.63
N TYR A 30 -7.35 -1.32 -3.15
CA TYR A 30 -7.86 -0.17 -3.87
C TYR A 30 -6.70 0.64 -4.45
N PHE A 31 -6.57 0.67 -5.77
CA PHE A 31 -5.59 1.51 -6.45
C PHE A 31 -6.19 2.89 -6.74
N CYS A 32 -5.56 3.94 -6.22
CA CYS A 32 -6.05 5.32 -6.30
C CYS A 32 -5.96 5.92 -7.70
N GLY A 33 -5.13 5.32 -8.56
CA GLY A 33 -4.96 5.69 -9.95
C GLY A 33 -3.97 4.79 -10.65
N VAL A 34 -3.93 4.91 -11.98
CA VAL A 34 -2.98 4.21 -12.84
C VAL A 34 -2.45 5.21 -13.87
N GLU A 35 -1.14 5.30 -13.96
CA GLU A 35 -0.47 6.20 -14.89
C GLU A 35 -0.71 5.81 -16.35
N ASP A 36 -0.76 6.79 -17.24
CA ASP A 36 -0.74 6.60 -18.69
C ASP A 36 0.38 7.47 -19.29
N PHE A 37 1.58 6.88 -19.45
CA PHE A 37 2.77 7.60 -19.95
C PHE A 37 3.23 7.00 -21.28
N HIS A 38 3.80 7.84 -22.16
CA HIS A 38 4.04 7.60 -23.59
C HIS A 38 4.61 6.23 -24.01
N GLU A 39 5.38 5.55 -23.17
CA GLU A 39 6.00 4.26 -23.52
C GLU A 39 5.23 3.04 -23.01
N ILE A 40 4.43 3.18 -21.95
CA ILE A 40 3.66 2.08 -21.36
C ILE A 40 2.24 2.56 -21.08
N SER A 41 1.29 1.92 -21.79
CA SER A 41 -0.12 2.27 -21.72
C SER A 41 -0.73 1.95 -20.35
N GLN A 42 -1.78 2.66 -19.99
CA GLN A 42 -2.66 2.30 -18.88
C GLN A 42 -3.11 0.83 -18.97
N TYR A 43 -3.42 0.35 -20.18
CA TYR A 43 -3.88 -1.02 -20.40
C TYR A 43 -2.84 -2.07 -20.02
N ASP A 44 -1.56 -1.86 -20.35
CA ASP A 44 -0.49 -2.81 -19.99
C ASP A 44 -0.24 -2.82 -18.49
N ARG A 45 -0.32 -1.65 -17.84
CA ARG A 45 -0.26 -1.53 -16.38
C ARG A 45 -1.40 -2.25 -15.66
N LEU A 46 -2.62 -2.21 -16.22
CA LEU A 46 -3.75 -2.97 -15.68
C LEU A 46 -3.56 -4.49 -15.81
N LYS A 47 -2.83 -4.96 -16.83
CA LYS A 47 -2.43 -6.38 -16.89
C LYS A 47 -1.45 -6.73 -15.79
N GLU A 48 -0.47 -5.87 -15.52
CA GLU A 48 0.48 -6.09 -14.42
C GLU A 48 -0.24 -6.17 -13.07
N VAL A 49 -1.19 -5.27 -12.81
CA VAL A 49 -2.07 -5.33 -11.62
C VAL A 49 -2.79 -6.68 -11.55
N LYS A 50 -3.34 -7.14 -12.67
CA LYS A 50 -4.03 -8.43 -12.73
C LYS A 50 -3.08 -9.60 -12.41
N ASP A 51 -1.92 -9.65 -13.06
CA ASP A 51 -0.92 -10.70 -12.87
C ASP A 51 -0.48 -10.78 -11.39
N VAL A 52 -0.27 -9.63 -10.75
CA VAL A 52 0.09 -9.53 -9.32
C VAL A 52 -1.06 -9.98 -8.43
N SER A 53 -2.29 -9.55 -8.71
CA SER A 53 -3.48 -9.92 -7.93
C SER A 53 -3.75 -11.42 -7.97
N GLU A 54 -3.55 -12.06 -9.12
CA GLU A 54 -3.67 -13.51 -9.27
C GLU A 54 -2.53 -14.23 -8.54
N PHE A 55 -1.30 -13.73 -8.63
CA PHE A 55 -0.13 -14.31 -7.97
C PHE A 55 -0.26 -14.27 -6.43
N LEU A 56 -0.66 -13.14 -5.86
CA LEU A 56 -0.83 -12.95 -4.42
C LEU A 56 -2.25 -13.28 -3.92
N SER A 57 -3.15 -13.72 -4.80
CA SER A 57 -4.52 -14.14 -4.47
C SER A 57 -5.33 -13.08 -3.70
N TYR A 58 -5.32 -11.84 -4.17
CA TYR A 58 -6.16 -10.76 -3.62
C TYR A 58 -7.17 -10.23 -4.65
N GLU A 59 -8.27 -9.66 -4.17
CA GLU A 59 -9.22 -8.91 -5.00
C GLU A 59 -8.78 -7.44 -5.12
N CYS A 60 -9.08 -6.77 -6.22
CA CYS A 60 -8.76 -5.35 -6.34
C CYS A 60 -9.73 -4.57 -7.23
N GLU A 61 -9.72 -3.25 -7.06
CA GLU A 61 -10.26 -2.30 -8.01
C GLU A 61 -9.28 -1.15 -8.26
N VAL A 62 -9.34 -0.58 -9.47
CA VAL A 62 -8.48 0.53 -9.88
C VAL A 62 -9.34 1.72 -10.26
N ASN A 63 -9.04 2.89 -9.68
CA ASN A 63 -9.66 4.14 -10.09
C ASN A 63 -9.04 4.62 -11.41
N LEU A 64 -9.80 4.52 -12.49
CA LEU A 64 -9.34 4.93 -13.83
C LEU A 64 -9.47 6.43 -14.10
N PHE A 65 -10.07 7.20 -13.18
CA PHE A 65 -10.41 8.61 -13.40
C PHE A 65 -9.46 9.58 -12.70
N SER A 66 -8.70 9.13 -11.71
CA SER A 66 -7.73 9.96 -11.02
C SER A 66 -6.50 10.21 -11.88
N VAL A 67 -6.00 11.45 -11.86
CA VAL A 67 -4.76 11.82 -12.52
C VAL A 67 -3.60 11.65 -11.55
N VAL A 68 -2.74 10.66 -11.82
CA VAL A 68 -1.52 10.41 -11.02
C VAL A 68 -0.61 11.65 -11.02
N ASN A 69 0.05 11.92 -9.89
CA ASN A 69 0.79 13.14 -9.55
C ASN A 69 -0.08 14.40 -9.39
N GLY A 70 -1.40 14.26 -9.45
CA GLY A 70 -2.37 15.34 -9.31
C GLY A 70 -3.37 15.15 -8.17
N TYR A 71 -3.15 14.15 -7.31
CA TYR A 71 -4.10 13.81 -6.25
C TYR A 71 -4.28 14.95 -5.26
N LYS A 72 -5.54 15.25 -4.93
CA LYS A 72 -5.89 16.16 -3.82
C LYS A 72 -6.65 15.39 -2.78
N VAL A 73 -6.45 15.76 -1.51
CA VAL A 73 -7.12 15.14 -0.37
C VAL A 73 -8.64 15.05 -0.57
N VAL A 74 -9.25 16.15 -1.06
CA VAL A 74 -10.70 16.24 -1.25
C VAL A 74 -11.26 15.26 -2.27
N ASP A 75 -10.46 14.83 -3.24
CA ASP A 75 -10.91 13.94 -4.32
C ASP A 75 -11.13 12.51 -3.81
N PHE A 76 -10.49 12.13 -2.70
CA PHE A 76 -10.47 10.75 -2.21
C PHE A 76 -11.30 10.49 -0.96
N ILE A 77 -11.73 11.52 -0.22
CA ILE A 77 -12.43 11.33 1.07
C ILE A 77 -13.71 10.49 0.89
N ASP A 78 -14.59 10.90 -0.01
CA ASP A 78 -15.89 10.22 -0.22
C ASP A 78 -15.69 8.86 -0.88
N ILE A 79 -14.71 8.75 -1.78
CA ILE A 79 -14.31 7.49 -2.41
C ILE A 79 -13.91 6.47 -1.34
N PHE A 80 -12.99 6.84 -0.44
CA PHE A 80 -12.53 5.94 0.61
C PHE A 80 -13.64 5.59 1.60
N GLN A 81 -14.54 6.52 1.93
CA GLN A 81 -15.71 6.20 2.76
C GLN A 81 -16.59 5.12 2.12
N GLU A 82 -16.86 5.22 0.82
CA GLU A 82 -17.66 4.22 0.10
C GLU A 82 -16.94 2.87 -0.02
N VAL A 83 -15.63 2.87 -0.31
CA VAL A 83 -14.83 1.63 -0.34
C VAL A 83 -14.82 0.96 1.04
N ILE A 84 -14.54 1.72 2.11
CA ILE A 84 -14.53 1.21 3.48
C ILE A 84 -15.89 0.64 3.89
N LYS A 85 -16.99 1.34 3.54
CA LYS A 85 -18.36 0.91 3.84
C LYS A 85 -18.77 -0.34 3.07
N ARG A 86 -18.28 -0.52 1.84
CA ARG A 86 -18.53 -1.69 1.00
C ARG A 86 -17.71 -2.90 1.45
N VAL A 87 -16.40 -2.72 1.65
CA VAL A 87 -15.46 -3.78 2.00
C VAL A 87 -15.60 -4.20 3.47
N LYS A 88 -15.94 -3.26 4.37
CA LYS A 88 -16.05 -3.47 5.82
C LYS A 88 -14.82 -4.17 6.42
N PRO A 89 -13.60 -3.62 6.23
CA PRO A 89 -12.37 -4.33 6.60
C PRO A 89 -12.15 -4.40 8.11
N ASP A 90 -11.54 -5.49 8.58
CA ASP A 90 -11.07 -5.61 9.95
C ASP A 90 -9.78 -4.78 10.18
N LYS A 91 -8.91 -4.78 9.16
CA LYS A 91 -7.65 -4.03 9.10
C LYS A 91 -7.61 -3.21 7.81
N ILE A 92 -7.19 -1.97 7.91
CA ILE A 92 -6.85 -1.14 6.74
C ILE A 92 -5.37 -0.74 6.79
N PHE A 93 -4.73 -0.81 5.63
CA PHE A 93 -3.35 -0.42 5.39
C PHE A 93 -3.34 0.78 4.44
N ILE A 94 -2.76 1.89 4.88
CA ILE A 94 -2.67 3.15 4.12
C ILE A 94 -1.20 3.53 3.92
N PRO A 95 -0.84 4.27 2.85
CA PRO A 95 0.56 4.62 2.62
C PRO A 95 1.07 5.57 3.69
N TYR A 96 2.36 5.48 4.02
CA TYR A 96 3.01 6.54 4.78
C TYR A 96 3.02 7.84 3.97
N ALA A 97 2.65 8.94 4.63
CA ALA A 97 2.81 10.29 4.13
C ALA A 97 4.30 10.58 3.85
N SER A 98 4.75 10.32 2.62
CA SER A 98 6.15 10.35 2.18
C SER A 98 6.52 11.67 1.49
N TYR A 99 7.71 11.78 0.90
CA TYR A 99 8.05 12.93 0.05
C TYR A 99 7.18 13.05 -1.22
N ASN A 100 6.47 11.97 -1.60
CA ASN A 100 5.58 11.98 -2.75
C ASN A 100 4.23 12.62 -2.36
N GLN A 101 3.82 13.64 -3.12
CA GLN A 101 2.60 14.40 -2.88
C GLN A 101 1.33 13.53 -2.95
N ASP A 102 1.31 12.51 -3.81
CA ASP A 102 0.18 11.59 -3.92
C ASP A 102 0.05 10.73 -2.65
N HIS A 103 1.18 10.29 -2.09
CA HIS A 103 1.21 9.54 -0.83
C HIS A 103 0.68 10.40 0.32
N GLN A 104 1.05 11.68 0.37
CA GLN A 104 0.50 12.65 1.32
C GLN A 104 -1.01 12.82 1.18
N ALA A 105 -1.48 13.05 -0.05
CA ALA A 105 -2.89 13.26 -0.34
C ALA A 105 -3.73 12.04 0.06
N VAL A 106 -3.28 10.84 -0.31
CA VAL A 106 -3.94 9.58 0.01
C VAL A 106 -3.94 9.30 1.51
N TYR A 107 -2.80 9.46 2.19
CA TYR A 107 -2.72 9.29 3.66
C TYR A 107 -3.71 10.19 4.38
N HIS A 108 -3.71 11.49 4.07
CA HIS A 108 -4.59 12.44 4.72
C HIS A 108 -6.07 12.18 4.41
N ALA A 109 -6.41 11.87 3.16
CA ALA A 109 -7.78 11.52 2.78
C ALA A 109 -8.26 10.25 3.50
N ALA A 110 -7.42 9.22 3.59
CA ALA A 110 -7.75 7.97 4.27
C ALA A 110 -7.94 8.20 5.78
N MET A 111 -7.05 8.94 6.43
CA MET A 111 -7.19 9.29 7.85
C MET A 111 -8.49 10.06 8.12
N ILE A 112 -8.88 10.98 7.22
CA ILE A 112 -10.15 11.71 7.29
C ILE A 112 -11.36 10.76 7.12
N ALA A 113 -11.30 9.81 6.19
CA ALA A 113 -12.35 8.81 5.96
C ALA A 113 -12.49 7.81 7.12
N LEU A 114 -11.39 7.51 7.82
CA LEU A 114 -11.32 6.56 8.94
C LEU A 114 -11.67 7.17 10.30
N ARG A 115 -12.01 8.46 10.36
CA ARG A 115 -12.44 9.12 11.60
C ARG A 115 -13.67 8.39 12.20
N PRO A 116 -13.72 8.18 13.52
CA PRO A 116 -14.93 7.69 14.17
C PRO A 116 -16.09 8.64 13.88
N HIS A 117 -17.13 8.13 13.24
CA HIS A 117 -18.31 8.92 12.88
C HIS A 117 -19.51 7.98 12.73
N ASP A 118 -20.69 8.43 13.16
CA ASP A 118 -21.90 7.59 13.27
C ASP A 118 -22.36 6.95 11.94
N ARG A 119 -21.91 7.51 10.81
CA ARG A 119 -22.25 7.02 9.46
C ARG A 119 -21.18 6.15 8.82
N ASN A 120 -19.96 6.16 9.35
CA ASN A 120 -18.83 5.45 8.74
C ASN A 120 -18.73 4.05 9.34
N PHE A 121 -18.34 3.07 8.51
CA PHE A 121 -17.98 1.77 9.05
C PHE A 121 -16.71 1.90 9.91
N PHE A 122 -16.80 1.46 11.16
CA PHE A 122 -15.71 1.62 12.12
C PHE A 122 -14.63 0.54 11.93
N VAL A 123 -13.53 0.91 11.28
CA VAL A 123 -12.37 0.04 11.13
C VAL A 123 -11.53 0.05 12.41
N LYS A 124 -11.43 -1.11 13.07
CA LYS A 124 -10.76 -1.27 14.36
C LYS A 124 -9.25 -1.09 14.28
N LYS A 125 -8.62 -1.60 13.23
CA LYS A 125 -7.17 -1.65 13.06
C LYS A 125 -6.75 -0.82 11.85
N VAL A 126 -6.06 0.28 12.09
CA VAL A 126 -5.54 1.18 11.06
C VAL A 126 -4.02 1.15 11.13
N LEU A 127 -3.41 0.74 10.03
CA LEU A 127 -1.96 0.62 9.90
C LEU A 127 -1.48 1.45 8.72
N THR A 128 -0.27 1.98 8.85
CA THR A 128 0.41 2.70 7.80
C THR A 128 1.62 1.89 7.34
N TYR A 129 1.70 1.63 6.04
CA TYR A 129 2.81 0.89 5.44
C TYR A 129 3.85 1.84 4.84
N GLU A 130 5.05 1.33 4.62
CA GLU A 130 6.16 2.12 4.11
C GLU A 130 6.48 1.83 2.65
N GLY A 131 7.02 2.85 1.96
CA GLY A 131 7.60 2.71 0.63
C GLY A 131 9.12 2.78 0.66
N ILE A 132 9.77 2.38 -0.44
CA ILE A 132 11.22 2.52 -0.60
C ILE A 132 11.59 4.01 -0.51
N GLY A 133 12.46 4.35 0.45
CA GLY A 133 12.93 5.72 0.68
C GLY A 133 11.89 6.70 1.25
N ALA A 134 10.68 6.23 1.56
CA ALA A 134 9.54 7.09 1.92
C ALA A 134 9.80 8.02 3.11
N PHE A 135 10.59 7.57 4.08
CA PHE A 135 10.87 8.29 5.33
C PHE A 135 12.21 9.06 5.32
N GLN A 136 13.07 8.87 4.32
CA GLN A 136 14.44 9.42 4.36
C GLN A 136 14.52 10.91 3.99
N TRP A 137 13.52 11.41 3.25
CA TRP A 137 13.51 12.76 2.68
C TRP A 137 12.69 13.74 3.52
N MET A 138 12.14 13.26 4.64
CA MET A 138 11.22 14.01 5.49
C MET A 138 11.81 14.15 6.89
N ASN A 139 11.78 15.37 7.43
CA ASN A 139 12.25 15.62 8.79
C ASN A 139 11.13 15.37 9.81
N ASN A 140 10.55 14.17 9.77
CA ASN A 140 9.45 13.75 10.64
C ASN A 140 9.89 12.56 11.50
N ASP A 141 9.24 12.43 12.66
CA ASP A 141 9.43 11.29 13.57
C ASP A 141 8.81 10.02 12.96
N TYR A 142 9.55 9.37 12.06
CA TYR A 142 9.15 8.10 11.47
C TYR A 142 9.57 6.93 12.37
N LYS A 143 8.59 6.31 13.05
CA LYS A 143 8.81 5.23 14.00
C LYS A 143 7.84 4.07 13.77
N VAL A 144 8.29 3.08 13.01
CA VAL A 144 7.59 1.79 12.87
C VAL A 144 7.47 1.09 14.23
N ASN A 145 6.32 0.47 14.49
CA ASN A 145 6.02 -0.18 15.76
C ASN A 145 5.33 -1.55 15.62
N HIS A 146 5.12 -2.01 14.39
CA HIS A 146 4.57 -3.32 14.09
C HIS A 146 5.36 -3.97 12.96
N PHE A 147 5.64 -5.27 13.09
CA PHE A 147 6.48 -6.00 12.15
C PHE A 147 5.86 -7.33 11.79
N VAL A 148 5.94 -7.69 10.51
CA VAL A 148 5.46 -8.97 9.98
C VAL A 148 6.64 -9.67 9.32
N PRO A 149 7.14 -10.79 9.86
CA PRO A 149 8.13 -11.62 9.16
C PRO A 149 7.54 -12.15 7.86
N ILE A 150 8.29 -12.08 6.76
CA ILE A 150 7.80 -12.41 5.40
C ILE A 150 8.71 -13.41 4.67
N ASN A 151 8.19 -13.99 3.58
CA ASN A 151 9.03 -14.55 2.53
C ASN A 151 9.39 -13.46 1.52
N VAL A 152 10.65 -13.00 1.55
CA VAL A 152 11.10 -11.93 0.66
C VAL A 152 11.20 -12.37 -0.81
N ASP A 153 11.41 -13.67 -1.07
CA ASP A 153 11.53 -14.18 -2.44
C ASP A 153 10.18 -14.10 -3.16
N THR A 154 9.09 -14.46 -2.47
CA THR A 154 7.72 -14.28 -2.99
C THR A 154 7.41 -12.80 -3.23
N LYS A 155 7.79 -11.93 -2.28
CA LYS A 155 7.59 -10.48 -2.42
C LYS A 155 8.34 -9.89 -3.62
N GLU A 156 9.59 -10.31 -3.86
CA GLU A 156 10.35 -9.88 -5.03
C GLU A 156 9.74 -10.38 -6.34
N LEU A 157 9.27 -11.64 -6.37
CA LEU A 157 8.59 -12.19 -7.54
C LEU A 157 7.31 -11.40 -7.87
N ALA A 158 6.48 -11.12 -6.86
CA ALA A 158 5.29 -10.29 -7.00
C ALA A 158 5.66 -8.89 -7.52
N TYR A 159 6.69 -8.26 -6.94
CA TYR A 159 7.13 -6.92 -7.37
C TYR A 159 7.63 -6.93 -8.82
N GLY A 160 8.32 -8.00 -9.23
CA GLY A 160 8.82 -8.17 -10.59
C GLY A 160 7.73 -8.32 -11.67
N LEU A 161 6.48 -8.61 -11.29
CA LEU A 161 5.34 -8.63 -12.21
C LEU A 161 4.87 -7.21 -12.59
N HIS A 162 5.10 -6.21 -11.73
CA HIS A 162 4.96 -4.78 -12.05
C HIS A 162 6.13 -4.28 -12.91
N LYS A 163 6.37 -4.93 -14.06
CA LYS A 163 7.56 -4.69 -14.91
C LYS A 163 7.70 -3.22 -15.28
N SER A 164 6.59 -2.54 -15.55
CA SER A 164 6.56 -1.12 -15.88
C SER A 164 6.97 -0.20 -14.73
N GLN A 165 6.90 -0.68 -13.48
CA GLN A 165 7.19 0.09 -12.26
C GLN A 165 8.59 -0.19 -11.71
N VAL A 166 9.20 -1.32 -12.06
CA VAL A 166 10.59 -1.63 -11.68
C VAL A 166 11.54 -0.62 -12.33
N ARG A 167 12.33 0.07 -11.50
CA ARG A 167 13.33 1.07 -11.91
C ARG A 167 14.64 0.83 -11.19
N GLU A 168 15.74 1.43 -11.64
CA GLU A 168 17.04 1.25 -10.97
C GLU A 168 17.01 1.68 -9.49
N PHE A 169 16.44 2.85 -9.21
CA PHE A 169 16.28 3.43 -7.87
C PHE A 169 15.15 2.79 -7.04
N ARG A 170 14.35 1.91 -7.66
CA ARG A 170 13.21 1.19 -7.06
C ARG A 170 13.19 -0.23 -7.64
N SER A 171 14.26 -0.96 -7.36
CA SER A 171 14.47 -2.32 -7.88
C SER A 171 14.19 -3.39 -6.83
N MET A 172 14.10 -4.65 -7.24
CA MET A 172 13.94 -5.80 -6.32
C MET A 172 15.01 -5.79 -5.20
N LYS A 173 16.25 -5.39 -5.53
CA LYS A 173 17.32 -5.23 -4.53
C LYS A 173 16.96 -4.25 -3.41
N HIS A 174 16.27 -3.15 -3.74
CA HIS A 174 15.81 -2.18 -2.75
C HIS A 174 14.64 -2.72 -1.92
N VAL A 175 13.73 -3.49 -2.53
CA VAL A 175 12.64 -4.18 -1.82
C VAL A 175 13.21 -5.15 -0.78
N ARG A 176 14.18 -5.98 -1.17
CA ARG A 176 14.86 -6.90 -0.26
C ARG A 176 15.67 -6.19 0.81
N ALA A 177 16.43 -5.15 0.45
CA ALA A 177 17.21 -4.38 1.42
C ALA A 177 16.32 -3.74 2.50
N LEU A 178 15.15 -3.21 2.12
CA LEU A 178 14.19 -2.69 3.08
C LEU A 178 13.65 -3.81 3.98
N ALA A 179 13.30 -4.97 3.41
CA ALA A 179 12.82 -6.10 4.19
C ALA A 179 13.88 -6.65 5.16
N GLU A 180 15.15 -6.69 4.75
CA GLU A 180 16.29 -7.11 5.57
C GLU A 180 16.53 -6.13 6.71
N LEU A 181 16.49 -4.82 6.43
CA LEU A 181 16.57 -3.78 7.46
C LEU A 181 15.51 -4.02 8.54
N ARG A 182 14.24 -4.24 8.15
CA ARG A 182 13.16 -4.51 9.11
C ARG A 182 13.29 -5.85 9.81
N GLY A 183 13.75 -6.88 9.11
CA GLY A 183 14.05 -8.17 9.72
C GLY A 183 15.07 -8.04 10.86
N SER A 184 16.15 -7.29 10.62
CA SER A 184 17.21 -7.06 11.61
C SER A 184 16.70 -6.38 12.89
N GLN A 185 15.65 -5.54 12.80
CA GLN A 185 15.06 -4.86 13.95
C GLN A 185 14.34 -5.81 14.92
N ILE A 186 13.92 -6.99 14.45
CA ILE A 186 13.19 -7.99 15.25
C ILE A 186 13.87 -9.36 15.29
N GLY A 187 15.09 -9.48 14.80
CA GLY A 187 15.88 -10.71 14.85
C GLY A 187 15.44 -11.81 13.87
N VAL A 188 14.87 -11.46 12.71
CA VAL A 188 14.52 -12.40 11.63
C VAL A 188 15.20 -11.98 10.31
N PRO A 189 15.32 -12.86 9.30
CA PRO A 189 15.98 -12.49 8.05
C PRO A 189 15.30 -11.33 7.31
N TYR A 190 13.97 -11.36 7.21
CA TYR A 190 13.20 -10.37 6.45
C TYR A 190 11.85 -10.10 7.11
N ALA A 191 11.43 -8.84 7.13
CA ALA A 191 10.12 -8.42 7.62
C ALA A 191 9.58 -7.21 6.84
N GLU A 192 8.27 -7.03 6.86
CA GLU A 192 7.63 -5.73 6.60
C GLU A 192 7.39 -5.01 7.92
N ALA A 193 7.39 -3.69 7.88
CA ALA A 193 7.13 -2.87 9.04
C ALA A 193 6.01 -1.87 8.77
N PHE A 194 5.25 -1.60 9.82
CA PHE A 194 4.07 -0.75 9.80
C PHE A 194 4.06 0.17 11.02
N ILE A 195 3.29 1.25 10.92
CA ILE A 195 2.91 2.10 12.05
C ILE A 195 1.46 1.78 12.39
N ILE A 196 1.18 1.41 13.63
CA ILE A 196 -0.18 1.31 14.15
C ILE A 196 -0.67 2.73 14.46
N GLU A 197 -1.63 3.20 13.66
CA GLU A 197 -2.33 4.47 13.88
C GLU A 197 -3.50 4.30 14.85
N ARG A 198 -4.17 3.14 14.78
CA ARG A 198 -5.27 2.77 15.69
C ARG A 198 -5.36 1.26 15.85
N TRP A 199 -5.57 0.79 17.08
CA TRP A 199 -5.87 -0.60 17.39
C TRP A 199 -6.93 -0.68 18.49
N VAL A 200 -8.07 -1.32 18.19
CA VAL A 200 -9.19 -1.50 19.12
C VAL A 200 -9.58 -2.97 19.15
N GLU A 201 -9.74 -3.53 20.35
CA GLU A 201 -10.20 -4.92 20.58
C GLU A 201 -11.74 -5.03 20.46
#